data_AF-A0A2T2SZT2-F1
#
_entry.id   AF-A0A2T2SZT2-F1
#
_cell.length_a   1.000
_cell.length_b   1.000
_cell.length_c   1.000
_cell.angle_alpha   90.00
_cell.angle_beta   90.00
_cell.angle_gamma   90.00
#
_symmetry.space_group_name_H-M   'P 1'
#
loop_
_entity.id
_entity.type
_entity.pdbx_description
1 polymer ?
#
loop_
_entity_poly.entity_id
_entity_poly.type
_entity_poly.pdbx_seq_one_letter_code
_entity_poly.pdbx_strand_id
1 'polypeptide(L)'
;ELPPTTPEGQPDLDRDPTLDDSRHWTEVALVLAELHDKESQSRVEALYEADLIDEFMIGDVEDYRAILSGDRPPLDYDFDVMEEYETRSSPRGSSEPELVEKLFERLEQAGRYPRPKLIEDCVRYHAYLQPHLLRIFREDVRANAQERRWDDDDPRWYRMVHAGLLLLEARDEEALPVFVRGFRRTDIHPFGEWFGEKLRLYGPAAVPALTELLHDGEADVWGRMEAARELSHIAWAHPQTQDEILSALRRVLPTQIDESPPDVSDEIADILWTNVACELARHQDAESRPQIEALFEHDLLDPMVFGDKDTYRQIVEGDVPAWAEFGPAAFDVVDWYERWYEPQQQQDREPERSTSQLENQRREWERGQESAQGGHYEEGTFVKDMPDVGRNDPCPCGSGAKYKYCCG
;
A
#
# COMPACT_ATOMS: atom_id res chain seq x y z
N GLU A 1 14.96 -32.20 -20.00
CA GLU A 1 14.22 -31.14 -19.30
C GLU A 1 12.77 -31.17 -19.75
N LEU A 2 12.46 -30.93 -21.03
CA LEU A 2 11.13 -31.26 -21.58
C LEU A 2 10.89 -32.77 -21.62
N PRO A 3 9.67 -33.24 -21.31
CA PRO A 3 9.31 -34.65 -21.46
C PRO A 3 9.37 -35.07 -22.94
N PRO A 4 9.70 -36.33 -23.22
CA PRO A 4 9.55 -36.88 -24.57
C PRO A 4 8.08 -36.88 -24.97
N THR A 5 7.81 -37.01 -26.27
CA THR A 5 6.45 -37.17 -26.78
C THR A 5 6.19 -38.62 -27.18
N THR A 6 4.96 -39.07 -26.95
CA THR A 6 4.46 -40.36 -27.44
C THR A 6 4.32 -40.35 -28.96
N PRO A 7 4.16 -41.52 -29.62
CA PRO A 7 3.86 -41.57 -31.05
C PRO A 7 2.60 -40.79 -31.46
N GLU A 8 1.67 -40.59 -30.53
CA GLU A 8 0.44 -39.81 -30.70
C GLU A 8 0.64 -38.29 -30.50
N GLY A 9 1.85 -37.85 -30.14
CA GLY A 9 2.19 -36.43 -29.98
C GLY A 9 1.92 -35.87 -28.59
N GLN A 10 1.59 -36.69 -27.59
CA GLN A 10 1.33 -36.23 -26.22
C GLN A 10 2.60 -36.28 -25.37
N PRO A 11 2.72 -35.45 -24.31
CA PRO A 11 3.82 -35.58 -23.35
C PRO A 11 3.82 -36.97 -22.67
N ASP A 12 4.95 -37.67 -22.74
CA ASP A 12 5.17 -38.97 -22.11
C ASP A 12 5.70 -38.74 -20.68
N LEU A 13 4.80 -38.86 -19.70
CA LEU A 13 5.05 -38.53 -18.30
C LEU A 13 5.06 -39.78 -17.42
N ASP A 14 6.11 -39.94 -16.62
CA ASP A 14 6.25 -41.07 -15.69
C ASP A 14 5.34 -40.97 -14.44
N ARG A 15 4.77 -39.79 -14.19
CA ARG A 15 3.88 -39.47 -13.06
C ARG A 15 2.99 -38.28 -13.40
N ASP A 16 1.93 -38.08 -12.61
CA ASP A 16 1.14 -36.85 -12.69
C ASP A 16 2.04 -35.62 -12.43
N PRO A 17 1.95 -34.58 -13.29
CA PRO A 17 2.74 -33.38 -13.16
C PRO A 17 2.27 -32.52 -11.97
N THR A 18 3.22 -31.95 -11.24
CA THR A 18 2.93 -30.94 -10.20
C THR A 18 2.89 -29.55 -10.82
N LEU A 19 2.43 -28.56 -10.04
CA LEU A 19 2.54 -27.15 -10.41
C LEU A 19 3.99 -26.72 -10.66
N ASP A 20 4.95 -27.26 -9.89
CA ASP A 20 6.37 -26.99 -10.08
C ASP A 20 6.89 -27.54 -11.41
N ASP A 21 6.40 -28.70 -11.87
CA ASP A 21 6.79 -29.27 -13.17
C ASP A 21 6.26 -28.41 -14.32
N SER A 22 4.98 -27.98 -14.25
CA SER A 22 4.37 -27.10 -15.24
C SER A 22 5.10 -25.75 -15.33
N ARG A 23 5.44 -25.17 -14.18
CA ARG A 23 6.22 -23.93 -14.11
C ARG A 23 7.62 -24.12 -14.72
N HIS A 24 8.33 -25.17 -14.34
CA HIS A 24 9.66 -25.49 -14.88
C HIS A 24 9.62 -25.68 -16.41
N TRP A 25 8.63 -26.41 -16.93
CA TRP A 25 8.49 -26.59 -18.37
C TRP A 25 8.14 -25.30 -19.11
N THR A 26 7.38 -24.41 -18.49
CA THR A 26 7.07 -23.08 -19.05
C THR A 26 8.32 -22.21 -19.14
N GLU A 27 9.16 -22.20 -18.10
CA GLU A 27 10.46 -21.52 -18.10
C GLU A 27 11.40 -22.08 -19.19
N VAL A 28 11.49 -23.41 -19.30
CA VAL A 28 12.29 -24.07 -20.34
C VAL A 28 11.74 -23.75 -21.75
N ALA A 29 10.42 -23.72 -21.93
CA ALA A 29 9.79 -23.36 -23.20
C ALA A 29 10.12 -21.92 -23.62
N LEU A 30 10.11 -20.97 -22.68
CA LEU A 30 10.47 -19.57 -22.93
C LEU A 30 11.93 -19.43 -23.37
N VAL A 31 12.86 -20.04 -22.64
CA VAL A 31 14.29 -20.00 -22.99
C VAL A 31 14.54 -20.65 -24.35
N LEU A 32 13.86 -21.75 -24.67
CA LEU A 32 13.98 -22.38 -26.00
C LEU A 32 13.42 -21.49 -27.11
N ALA A 33 12.34 -20.75 -26.84
CA ALA A 33 11.80 -19.76 -27.78
C ALA A 33 12.79 -18.62 -28.03
N GLU A 34 13.39 -18.08 -26.97
CA GLU A 34 14.41 -17.00 -27.02
C GLU A 34 15.66 -17.42 -27.78
N LEU A 35 16.08 -18.67 -27.62
CA LEU A 35 17.20 -19.25 -28.34
C LEU A 35 16.85 -19.67 -29.78
N HIS A 36 15.60 -19.46 -30.20
CA HIS A 36 15.05 -19.86 -31.50
C HIS A 36 15.22 -21.37 -31.80
N ASP A 37 15.10 -22.22 -30.77
CA ASP A 37 15.29 -23.67 -30.89
C ASP A 37 14.08 -24.38 -31.50
N LYS A 38 14.08 -24.51 -32.83
CA LYS A 38 13.01 -25.17 -33.58
C LYS A 38 12.97 -26.69 -33.39
N GLU A 39 14.04 -27.29 -32.89
CA GLU A 39 14.09 -28.75 -32.64
C GLU A 39 13.12 -29.13 -31.51
N SER A 40 12.96 -28.27 -30.50
CA SER A 40 12.08 -28.52 -29.37
C SER A 40 10.64 -28.09 -29.56
N GLN A 41 10.31 -27.38 -30.64
CA GLN A 41 8.98 -26.80 -30.89
C GLN A 41 7.85 -27.82 -30.71
N SER A 42 7.97 -28.99 -31.33
CA SER A 42 6.94 -30.05 -31.24
C SER A 42 6.68 -30.54 -29.82
N ARG A 43 7.69 -30.54 -28.94
CA ARG A 43 7.55 -30.95 -27.54
C ARG A 43 6.89 -29.85 -26.69
N VAL A 44 7.20 -28.58 -26.98
CA VAL A 44 6.57 -27.45 -26.31
C VAL A 44 5.09 -27.34 -26.69
N GLU A 45 4.77 -27.47 -27.99
CA GLU A 45 3.39 -27.44 -28.44
C GLU A 45 2.56 -28.60 -27.86
N ALA A 46 3.16 -29.77 -27.68
CA ALA A 46 2.51 -30.89 -26.98
C ALA A 46 2.19 -30.58 -25.50
N LEU A 47 3.00 -29.74 -24.84
CA LEU A 47 2.74 -29.29 -23.47
C LEU A 47 1.60 -28.26 -23.42
N TYR A 48 1.51 -27.37 -24.41
CA TYR A 48 0.35 -26.48 -24.57
C TYR A 48 -0.94 -27.27 -24.76
N GLU A 49 -0.94 -28.27 -25.65
CA GLU A 49 -2.12 -29.13 -25.88
C GLU A 49 -2.54 -29.92 -24.63
N ALA A 50 -1.60 -30.20 -23.74
CA ALA A 50 -1.84 -30.89 -22.48
C ALA A 50 -2.22 -29.96 -21.32
N ASP A 51 -2.32 -28.64 -21.53
CA ASP A 51 -2.58 -27.64 -20.48
C ASP A 51 -1.51 -27.66 -19.37
N LEU A 52 -0.24 -27.89 -19.78
CA LEU A 52 0.92 -27.97 -18.88
C LEU A 52 1.85 -26.76 -18.99
N ILE A 53 1.49 -25.78 -19.83
CA ILE A 53 2.17 -24.50 -19.95
C ILE A 53 1.33 -23.43 -19.26
N ASP A 54 1.97 -22.63 -18.41
CA ASP A 54 1.33 -21.45 -17.83
C ASP A 54 1.29 -20.33 -18.88
N GLU A 55 0.17 -20.23 -19.58
CA GLU A 55 -0.06 -19.22 -20.62
C GLU A 55 -0.01 -17.78 -20.08
N PHE A 56 -0.13 -17.57 -18.76
CA PHE A 56 0.07 -16.23 -18.17
C PHE A 56 1.54 -15.78 -18.23
N MET A 57 2.50 -16.71 -18.28
CA MET A 57 3.93 -16.39 -18.27
C MET A 57 4.50 -16.14 -19.67
N ILE A 58 4.11 -16.96 -20.66
CA ILE A 58 4.69 -16.93 -22.01
C ILE A 58 3.69 -16.49 -23.11
N GLY A 59 2.40 -16.42 -22.76
CA GLY A 59 1.31 -16.27 -23.72
C GLY A 59 0.84 -17.60 -24.28
N ASP A 60 -0.14 -17.55 -25.17
CA ASP A 60 -0.65 -18.72 -25.89
C ASP A 60 0.40 -19.34 -26.84
N VAL A 61 0.03 -20.42 -27.53
CA VAL A 61 0.97 -21.13 -28.41
C VAL A 61 1.38 -20.30 -29.64
N GLU A 62 0.53 -19.39 -30.11
CA GLU A 62 0.82 -18.44 -31.20
C GLU A 62 1.85 -17.41 -30.76
N ASP A 63 1.71 -16.94 -29.52
CA ASP A 63 2.63 -16.08 -28.82
C ASP A 63 4.02 -16.71 -28.64
N TYR A 64 4.07 -17.98 -28.22
CA TYR A 64 5.31 -18.77 -28.21
C TYR A 64 5.93 -18.89 -29.61
N ARG A 65 5.12 -19.23 -30.63
CA ARG A 65 5.61 -19.36 -32.02
C ARG A 65 6.19 -18.06 -32.56
N ALA A 66 5.58 -16.92 -32.20
CA ALA A 66 6.05 -15.60 -32.61
C ALA A 66 7.38 -15.21 -31.93
N ILE A 67 7.62 -15.65 -30.68
CA ILE A 67 8.93 -15.49 -30.01
C ILE A 67 9.95 -16.39 -30.71
N LEU A 68 9.59 -17.66 -30.92
CA LEU A 68 10.44 -18.66 -31.57
C LEU A 68 10.87 -18.25 -32.98
N SER A 69 10.00 -17.59 -33.75
CA SER A 69 10.32 -17.06 -35.08
C SER A 69 11.10 -15.73 -35.06
N GLY A 70 11.18 -15.07 -33.90
CA GLY A 70 11.75 -13.74 -33.74
C GLY A 70 10.86 -12.61 -34.26
N ASP A 71 9.58 -12.90 -34.53
CA ASP A 71 8.60 -11.90 -35.00
C ASP A 71 8.13 -10.98 -33.87
N ARG A 72 8.24 -11.44 -32.62
CA ARG A 72 8.05 -10.61 -31.43
C ARG A 72 9.19 -10.82 -30.43
N PRO A 73 9.61 -9.78 -29.69
CA PRO A 73 10.47 -9.98 -28.54
C PRO A 73 9.74 -10.84 -27.50
N PRO A 74 10.47 -11.56 -26.63
CA PRO A 74 9.88 -12.23 -25.46
C PRO A 74 9.01 -11.23 -24.71
N LEU A 75 7.90 -11.70 -24.11
CA LEU A 75 7.14 -10.85 -23.21
C LEU A 75 8.10 -10.34 -22.15
N ASP A 76 8.18 -9.02 -21.97
CA ASP A 76 9.04 -8.35 -20.99
C ASP A 76 8.49 -8.61 -19.58
N TYR A 77 8.61 -9.85 -19.14
CA TYR A 77 8.59 -10.23 -17.76
C TYR A 77 10.04 -10.22 -17.31
N ASP A 78 10.38 -9.20 -16.54
CA ASP A 78 11.64 -9.01 -15.80
C ASP A 78 11.86 -10.19 -14.82
N PHE A 79 12.10 -11.38 -15.36
CA PHE A 79 12.32 -12.66 -14.70
C PHE A 79 13.58 -13.23 -15.35
N ASP A 80 14.72 -13.02 -14.69
CA ASP A 80 15.99 -13.60 -15.11
C ASP A 80 15.95 -15.11 -14.82
N VAL A 81 15.48 -15.89 -15.80
CA VAL A 81 15.41 -17.36 -15.74
C VAL A 81 16.80 -17.98 -15.50
N MET A 82 17.89 -17.28 -15.85
CA MET A 82 19.24 -17.72 -15.56
C MET A 82 19.55 -17.65 -14.05
N GLU A 83 19.03 -16.65 -13.32
CA GLU A 83 19.22 -16.55 -11.87
C GLU A 83 18.48 -17.68 -11.12
N GLU A 84 17.32 -18.14 -11.62
CA GLU A 84 16.57 -19.26 -11.05
C GLU A 84 17.21 -20.63 -11.40
N TYR A 85 17.81 -20.76 -12.60
CA TYR A 85 18.58 -21.97 -12.97
C TYR A 85 19.94 -22.05 -12.27
N GLU A 86 20.62 -20.93 -12.02
CA GLU A 86 21.84 -20.86 -11.22
C GLU A 86 21.58 -21.16 -9.74
N THR A 87 20.42 -20.76 -9.21
CA THR A 87 20.01 -21.10 -7.84
C THR A 87 19.53 -22.55 -7.69
N ARG A 88 18.96 -23.16 -8.74
CA ARG A 88 18.55 -24.59 -8.72
C ARG A 88 19.67 -25.57 -9.08
N SER A 89 20.67 -25.18 -9.87
CA SER A 89 21.69 -26.10 -10.42
C SER A 89 23.07 -26.07 -9.75
N SER A 90 23.29 -25.30 -8.67
CA SER A 90 24.58 -25.29 -7.99
C SER A 90 24.62 -26.09 -6.69
N PRO A 91 25.25 -27.28 -6.65
CA PRO A 91 25.92 -27.72 -5.43
C PRO A 91 27.19 -26.86 -5.27
N ARG A 92 27.00 -25.66 -4.66
CA ARG A 92 27.94 -24.56 -4.33
C ARG A 92 27.71 -23.30 -5.17
N GLY A 93 27.24 -22.19 -4.58
CA GLY A 93 27.47 -20.89 -5.21
C GLY A 93 26.61 -19.67 -4.88
N SER A 94 26.00 -19.54 -3.71
CA SER A 94 25.79 -18.22 -3.09
C SER A 94 25.87 -18.42 -1.58
N SER A 95 26.69 -17.63 -0.92
CA SER A 95 26.70 -17.67 0.55
C SER A 95 25.42 -16.98 1.03
N GLU A 96 24.76 -17.48 2.09
CA GLU A 96 23.58 -16.82 2.70
C GLU A 96 23.72 -15.27 2.80
N PRO A 97 24.90 -14.70 3.11
CA PRO A 97 25.13 -13.25 3.07
C PRO A 97 24.86 -12.55 1.73
N GLU A 98 25.23 -13.16 0.60
CA GLU A 98 25.12 -12.55 -0.74
C GLU A 98 23.66 -12.47 -1.21
N LEU A 99 22.86 -13.47 -0.85
CA LEU A 99 21.41 -13.46 -1.09
C LEU A 99 20.72 -12.36 -0.27
N VAL A 100 21.12 -12.19 0.99
CA VAL A 100 20.56 -11.17 1.89
C VAL A 100 20.88 -9.77 1.38
N GLU A 101 22.11 -9.55 0.90
CA GLU A 101 22.51 -8.27 0.28
C GLU A 101 21.66 -7.96 -0.96
N LYS A 102 21.50 -8.93 -1.88
CA LYS A 102 20.65 -8.76 -3.07
C LYS A 102 19.18 -8.47 -2.73
N LEU A 103 18.60 -9.21 -1.77
CA LEU A 103 17.22 -8.97 -1.33
C LEU A 103 17.05 -7.58 -0.75
N PHE A 104 18.02 -7.14 0.06
CA PHE A 104 18.02 -5.82 0.65
C PHE A 104 18.12 -4.70 -0.41
N GLU A 105 19.04 -4.84 -1.38
CA GLU A 105 19.19 -3.88 -2.49
C GLU A 105 17.91 -3.76 -3.31
N ARG A 106 17.27 -4.90 -3.63
CA ARG A 106 16.00 -4.92 -4.35
C ARG A 106 14.88 -4.27 -3.55
N LEU A 107 14.79 -4.52 -2.25
CA LEU A 107 13.79 -3.92 -1.38
C LEU A 107 13.96 -2.41 -1.26
N GLU A 108 15.19 -1.91 -1.23
CA GLU A 108 15.48 -0.47 -1.17
C GLU A 108 15.03 0.28 -2.43
N GLN A 109 15.02 -0.41 -3.59
CA GLN A 109 14.66 0.15 -4.90
C GLN A 109 13.25 -0.22 -5.37
N ALA A 110 12.42 -0.81 -4.50
CA ALA A 110 11.23 -1.54 -4.92
C ALA A 110 10.00 -0.67 -5.27
N GLY A 111 10.09 0.64 -5.07
CA GLY A 111 8.99 1.58 -5.34
C GLY A 111 7.77 1.34 -4.45
N ARG A 112 6.61 1.96 -4.74
CA ARG A 112 5.46 1.93 -3.82
C ARG A 112 4.88 0.54 -3.57
N TYR A 113 4.77 -0.26 -4.63
CA TYR A 113 4.09 -1.55 -4.63
C TYR A 113 4.99 -2.62 -5.27
N PRO A 114 6.04 -3.10 -4.56
CA PRO A 114 6.88 -4.19 -5.00
C PRO A 114 6.09 -5.45 -5.34
N ARG A 115 6.71 -6.32 -6.15
CA ARG A 115 6.19 -7.66 -6.41
C ARG A 115 6.01 -8.42 -5.09
N PRO A 116 4.84 -9.05 -4.84
CA PRO A 116 4.60 -9.83 -3.63
C PRO A 116 5.68 -10.87 -3.35
N LYS A 117 6.24 -11.48 -4.40
CA LYS A 117 7.32 -12.45 -4.26
C LYS A 117 8.57 -11.91 -3.55
N LEU A 118 8.94 -10.65 -3.80
CA LEU A 118 10.05 -10.01 -3.10
C LEU A 118 9.74 -9.91 -1.60
N ILE A 119 8.50 -9.57 -1.26
CA ILE A 119 8.05 -9.43 0.14
C ILE A 119 8.02 -10.80 0.82
N GLU A 120 7.52 -11.85 0.17
CA GLU A 120 7.57 -13.22 0.69
C GLU A 120 9.00 -13.65 1.03
N ASP A 121 9.94 -13.38 0.12
CA ASP A 121 11.34 -13.73 0.33
C ASP A 121 11.93 -12.89 1.48
N CYS A 122 11.60 -11.60 1.59
CA CYS A 122 11.98 -10.78 2.74
C CYS A 122 11.41 -11.30 4.07
N VAL A 123 10.17 -11.78 4.10
CA VAL A 123 9.57 -12.41 5.30
C VAL A 123 10.32 -13.70 5.64
N ARG A 124 10.58 -14.55 4.65
CA ARG A 124 11.32 -15.82 4.82
C ARG A 124 12.72 -15.60 5.38
N TYR A 125 13.41 -14.56 4.94
CA TYR A 125 14.77 -14.23 5.36
C TYR A 125 14.83 -13.11 6.41
N HIS A 126 13.72 -12.81 7.10
CA HIS A 126 13.60 -11.68 8.03
C HIS A 126 14.74 -11.63 9.06
N ALA A 127 15.10 -12.78 9.68
CA ALA A 127 16.13 -12.83 10.71
C ALA A 127 17.50 -12.30 10.25
N TYR A 128 17.81 -12.42 8.95
CA TYR A 128 19.04 -11.91 8.37
C TYR A 128 18.91 -10.46 7.91
N LEU A 129 17.72 -10.06 7.44
CA LEU A 129 17.43 -8.70 6.99
C LEU A 129 17.22 -7.73 8.15
N GLN A 130 16.78 -8.21 9.32
CA GLN A 130 16.38 -7.40 10.48
C GLN A 130 17.34 -6.24 10.80
N PRO A 131 18.68 -6.41 10.88
CA PRO A 131 19.59 -5.31 11.18
C PRO A 131 19.57 -4.21 10.11
N HIS A 132 19.40 -4.60 8.85
CA HIS A 132 19.32 -3.69 7.71
C HIS A 132 17.98 -2.95 7.68
N LEU A 133 16.87 -3.65 7.96
CA LEU A 133 15.52 -3.06 8.06
C LEU A 133 15.47 -2.02 9.19
N LEU A 134 15.96 -2.38 10.39
CA LEU A 134 16.05 -1.45 11.52
C LEU A 134 16.93 -0.23 11.20
N ARG A 135 18.02 -0.44 10.47
CA ARG A 135 18.93 0.65 10.07
C ARG A 135 18.21 1.66 9.17
N ILE A 136 17.62 1.22 8.05
CA ILE A 136 16.87 2.10 7.16
C ILE A 136 15.72 2.78 7.91
N PHE A 137 14.94 2.01 8.67
CA PHE A 137 13.77 2.55 9.37
C PHE A 137 14.18 3.64 10.38
N ARG A 138 15.27 3.44 11.11
CA ARG A 138 15.83 4.46 12.03
C ARG A 138 16.38 5.68 11.30
N GLU A 139 17.11 5.48 10.21
CA GLU A 139 17.65 6.57 9.39
C GLU A 139 16.51 7.45 8.86
N ASP A 140 15.49 6.82 8.29
CA ASP A 140 14.41 7.49 7.60
C ASP A 140 13.41 8.15 8.57
N VAL A 141 13.10 7.53 9.71
CA VAL A 141 12.27 8.19 10.74
C VAL A 141 13.01 9.32 11.45
N ARG A 142 14.36 9.32 11.45
CA ARG A 142 15.15 10.44 11.99
C ARG A 142 15.25 11.58 10.99
N ALA A 143 15.58 11.27 9.74
CA ALA A 143 15.72 12.24 8.68
C ALA A 143 14.38 12.93 8.41
N ASN A 144 14.39 14.25 8.21
CA ASN A 144 13.22 14.91 7.64
C ASN A 144 13.16 14.56 6.14
N ALA A 145 11.97 14.33 5.58
CA ALA A 145 11.80 14.07 4.14
C ALA A 145 12.52 15.12 3.28
N GLN A 146 12.52 16.38 3.73
CA GLN A 146 13.19 17.51 3.06
C GLN A 146 14.73 17.43 3.05
N GLU A 147 15.34 16.61 3.91
CA GLU A 147 16.78 16.38 3.92
C GLU A 147 17.22 15.39 2.84
N ARG A 148 16.28 14.59 2.33
CA ARG A 148 16.55 13.58 1.29
C ARG A 148 16.56 14.27 -0.07
N ARG A 149 17.73 14.26 -0.72
CA ARG A 149 17.94 14.82 -2.07
C ARG A 149 17.63 13.77 -3.13
N TRP A 150 16.44 13.19 -3.06
CA TRP A 150 15.94 12.27 -4.07
C TRP A 150 14.96 12.99 -4.97
N ASP A 151 14.89 12.56 -6.22
CA ASP A 151 13.88 13.08 -7.15
C ASP A 151 12.48 12.61 -6.70
N ASP A 152 11.43 13.31 -7.12
CA ASP A 152 10.05 13.02 -6.66
C ASP A 152 9.60 11.59 -7.01
N ASP A 153 10.10 11.04 -8.13
CA ASP A 153 9.80 9.69 -8.61
C ASP A 153 10.78 8.62 -8.10
N ASP A 154 11.71 8.96 -7.19
CA ASP A 154 12.71 8.02 -6.71
C ASP A 154 12.07 6.89 -5.88
N PRO A 155 12.27 5.61 -6.23
CA PRO A 155 11.60 4.50 -5.55
C PRO A 155 11.99 4.39 -4.07
N ARG A 156 13.14 4.96 -3.67
CA ARG A 156 13.62 4.93 -2.29
C ARG A 156 12.74 5.71 -1.32
N TRP A 157 11.80 6.54 -1.79
CA TRP A 157 10.79 7.14 -0.92
C TRP A 157 9.99 6.10 -0.11
N TYR A 158 9.88 4.87 -0.62
CA TYR A 158 9.11 3.79 0.00
C TYR A 158 9.94 2.79 0.81
N ARG A 159 11.28 2.90 0.80
CA ARG A 159 12.16 1.95 1.53
C ARG A 159 11.85 1.89 3.04
N MET A 160 11.50 3.03 3.64
CA MET A 160 11.07 3.12 5.05
C MET A 160 9.76 2.35 5.28
N VAL A 161 8.83 2.46 4.33
CA VAL A 161 7.51 1.81 4.40
C VAL A 161 7.71 0.30 4.38
N HIS A 162 8.45 -0.22 3.39
CA HIS A 162 8.74 -1.67 3.31
C HIS A 162 9.44 -2.18 4.57
N ALA A 163 10.47 -1.47 5.03
CA ALA A 163 11.20 -1.86 6.23
C ALA A 163 10.28 -1.89 7.46
N GLY A 164 9.46 -0.87 7.67
CA GLY A 164 8.52 -0.82 8.78
C GLY A 164 7.46 -1.93 8.72
N LEU A 165 6.87 -2.20 7.56
CA LEU A 165 5.85 -3.25 7.43
C LEU A 165 6.41 -4.65 7.66
N LEU A 166 7.65 -4.93 7.20
CA LEU A 166 8.33 -6.20 7.48
C LEU A 166 8.69 -6.36 8.97
N LEU A 167 9.10 -5.28 9.64
CA LEU A 167 9.35 -5.28 11.08
C LEU A 167 8.04 -5.50 11.88
N LEU A 168 6.92 -4.97 11.38
CA LEU A 168 5.58 -5.20 11.95
C LEU A 168 5.13 -6.66 11.80
N GLU A 169 5.30 -7.25 10.62
CA GLU A 169 5.02 -8.67 10.35
C GLU A 169 5.74 -9.57 11.38
N ALA A 170 7.03 -9.30 11.59
CA ALA A 170 7.86 -10.04 12.52
C ALA A 170 7.62 -9.69 14.00
N ARG A 171 6.83 -8.64 14.29
CA ARG A 171 6.60 -8.11 15.64
C ARG A 171 7.92 -7.79 16.36
N ASP A 172 8.85 -7.16 15.64
CA ASP A 172 10.19 -6.83 16.13
C ASP A 172 10.16 -5.73 17.20
N GLU A 173 10.26 -6.12 18.46
CA GLU A 173 10.22 -5.19 19.61
C GLU A 173 11.32 -4.11 19.55
N GLU A 174 12.45 -4.33 18.86
CA GLU A 174 13.50 -3.31 18.68
C GLU A 174 13.06 -2.16 17.77
N ALA A 175 12.00 -2.35 16.98
CA ALA A 175 11.41 -1.34 16.12
C ALA A 175 10.38 -0.46 16.85
N LEU A 176 9.81 -0.90 17.97
CA LEU A 176 8.77 -0.16 18.72
C LEU A 176 9.17 1.29 19.05
N PRO A 177 10.37 1.58 19.57
CA PRO A 177 10.77 2.97 19.84
C PRO A 177 10.88 3.83 18.58
N VAL A 178 11.08 3.21 17.41
CA VAL A 178 11.15 3.90 16.12
C VAL A 178 9.73 4.21 15.63
N PHE A 179 8.78 3.28 15.75
CA PHE A 179 7.37 3.55 15.45
C PHE A 179 6.79 4.68 16.31
N VAL A 180 7.00 4.62 17.62
CA VAL A 180 6.52 5.66 18.55
C VAL A 180 7.13 7.03 18.23
N ARG A 181 8.41 7.08 17.83
CA ARG A 181 9.03 8.32 17.35
C ARG A 181 8.37 8.85 16.08
N GLY A 182 7.99 7.97 15.17
CA GLY A 182 7.27 8.37 13.95
C GLY A 182 5.91 8.98 14.26
N PHE A 183 5.11 8.32 15.10
CA PHE A 183 3.81 8.86 15.54
C PHE A 183 3.91 10.13 16.37
N ARG A 184 5.00 10.35 17.11
CA ARG A 184 5.23 11.59 17.85
C ARG A 184 5.38 12.82 16.95
N ARG A 185 5.71 12.65 15.66
CA ARG A 185 6.09 13.74 14.73
C ARG A 185 5.00 14.02 13.68
N THR A 186 4.83 15.29 13.33
CA THR A 186 3.92 15.75 12.26
C THR A 186 4.57 15.89 10.90
N ASP A 187 5.89 15.86 10.79
CA ASP A 187 6.60 16.15 9.54
C ASP A 187 6.90 14.91 8.69
N ILE A 188 6.54 13.73 9.19
CA ILE A 188 6.70 12.46 8.49
C ILE A 188 5.34 12.07 7.90
N HIS A 189 5.02 12.61 6.73
CA HIS A 189 3.76 12.30 6.04
C HIS A 189 3.97 11.37 4.83
N PRO A 190 3.11 10.34 4.65
CA PRO A 190 2.00 9.94 5.53
C PRO A 190 2.36 8.75 6.44
N PHE A 191 3.01 8.97 7.60
CA PHE A 191 3.41 7.88 8.52
C PHE A 191 2.20 7.08 9.06
N GLY A 192 1.15 7.78 9.48
CA GLY A 192 -0.07 7.16 10.02
C GLY A 192 -0.83 6.31 9.00
N GLU A 193 -0.82 6.68 7.71
CA GLU A 193 -1.49 5.89 6.66
C GLU A 193 -0.87 4.51 6.50
N TRP A 194 0.46 4.40 6.65
CA TRP A 194 1.17 3.13 6.51
C TRP A 194 1.12 2.29 7.78
N PHE A 195 1.31 2.91 8.94
CA PHE A 195 1.57 2.18 10.18
C PHE A 195 0.44 2.21 11.21
N GLY A 196 -0.60 3.01 10.97
CA GLY A 196 -1.76 3.09 11.85
C GLY A 196 -2.45 1.74 12.03
N GLU A 197 -2.97 1.52 13.23
CA GLU A 197 -3.74 0.36 13.66
C GLU A 197 -2.97 -0.97 13.72
N LYS A 198 -1.64 -0.91 13.81
CA LYS A 198 -0.77 -2.10 13.77
C LYS A 198 0.11 -2.27 15.02
N LEU A 199 0.30 -1.25 15.87
CA LEU A 199 1.15 -1.41 17.07
C LEU A 199 0.51 -2.29 18.15
N ARG A 200 -0.81 -2.46 18.12
CA ARG A 200 -1.56 -3.45 18.89
C ARG A 200 -1.10 -4.90 18.66
N LEU A 201 -0.47 -5.20 17.51
CA LEU A 201 0.05 -6.54 17.17
C LEU A 201 1.19 -7.00 18.09
N TYR A 202 1.89 -6.06 18.73
CA TYR A 202 2.93 -6.35 19.72
C TYR A 202 2.34 -6.74 21.09
N GLY A 203 1.03 -6.56 21.30
CA GLY A 203 0.36 -6.87 22.54
C GLY A 203 0.95 -6.14 23.74
N PRO A 204 1.14 -6.80 24.90
CA PRO A 204 1.64 -6.14 26.12
C PRO A 204 3.01 -5.46 25.99
N ALA A 205 3.85 -5.88 25.03
CA ALA A 205 5.18 -5.29 24.84
C ALA A 205 5.11 -3.81 24.39
N ALA A 206 4.04 -3.40 23.72
CA ALA A 206 3.86 -2.01 23.27
C ALA A 206 3.32 -1.08 24.35
N VAL A 207 2.73 -1.60 25.44
CA VAL A 207 2.02 -0.80 26.45
C VAL A 207 2.88 0.32 27.05
N PRO A 208 4.15 0.09 27.46
CA PRO A 208 4.95 1.17 28.05
C PRO A 208 5.22 2.31 27.06
N ALA A 209 5.57 1.97 25.82
CA ALA A 209 5.95 2.95 24.81
C ALA A 209 4.74 3.75 24.29
N LEU A 210 3.59 3.09 24.12
CA LEU A 210 2.34 3.75 23.76
C LEU A 210 1.80 4.62 24.91
N THR A 211 1.95 4.18 26.16
CA THR A 211 1.55 4.99 27.33
C THR A 211 2.39 6.26 27.42
N GLU A 212 3.71 6.18 27.19
CA GLU A 212 4.57 7.36 27.09
C GLU A 212 4.09 8.32 25.99
N LEU A 213 3.79 7.80 24.80
CA LEU A 213 3.29 8.61 23.68
C LEU A 213 1.96 9.29 24.02
N LEU A 214 1.01 8.57 24.62
CA LEU A 214 -0.32 9.09 24.99
C LEU A 214 -0.22 10.33 25.91
N HIS A 215 0.71 10.30 26.86
CA HIS A 215 0.91 11.34 27.88
C HIS A 215 1.95 12.40 27.50
N ASP A 216 2.56 12.29 26.32
CA ASP A 216 3.53 13.27 25.83
C ASP A 216 2.82 14.53 25.31
N GLY A 217 2.87 15.61 26.08
CA GLY A 217 2.25 16.89 25.71
C GLY A 217 2.89 17.60 24.52
N GLU A 218 4.12 17.22 24.13
CA GLU A 218 4.82 17.76 22.97
C GLU A 218 4.59 16.91 21.71
N ALA A 219 3.95 15.74 21.85
CA ALA A 219 3.63 14.88 20.73
C ALA A 219 2.42 15.41 19.95
N ASP A 220 2.41 15.10 18.65
CA ASP A 220 1.26 15.36 17.80
C ASP A 220 -0.04 14.73 18.36
N VAL A 221 -1.16 15.44 18.20
CA VAL A 221 -2.47 14.98 18.67
C VAL A 221 -2.88 13.66 18.02
N TRP A 222 -2.60 13.46 16.72
CA TRP A 222 -2.95 12.24 16.02
C TRP A 222 -2.11 11.07 16.53
N GLY A 223 -0.82 11.29 16.82
CA GLY A 223 0.03 10.30 17.47
C GLY A 223 -0.49 9.86 18.85
N ARG A 224 -1.01 10.80 19.64
CA ARG A 224 -1.61 10.50 20.95
C ARG A 224 -2.95 9.77 20.82
N MET A 225 -3.77 10.15 19.84
CA MET A 225 -5.02 9.44 19.50
C MET A 225 -4.75 8.01 19.04
N GLU A 226 -3.75 7.84 18.17
CA GLU A 226 -3.29 6.52 17.74
C GLU A 226 -2.89 5.68 18.96
N ALA A 227 -2.07 6.23 19.87
CA ALA A 227 -1.68 5.54 21.09
C ALA A 227 -2.88 5.11 21.94
N ALA A 228 -3.88 5.98 22.09
CA ALA A 228 -5.11 5.66 22.83
C ALA A 228 -5.86 4.47 22.21
N ARG A 229 -6.01 4.46 20.88
CA ARG A 229 -6.70 3.39 20.14
C ARG A 229 -5.94 2.07 20.22
N GLU A 230 -4.63 2.09 20.04
CA GLU A 230 -3.79 0.90 20.12
C GLU A 230 -3.81 0.30 21.53
N LEU A 231 -3.68 1.14 22.57
CA LEU A 231 -3.79 0.72 23.96
C LEU A 231 -5.16 0.14 24.29
N SER A 232 -6.24 0.80 23.85
CA SER A 232 -7.61 0.32 24.04
C SER A 232 -7.81 -1.08 23.45
N HIS A 233 -7.27 -1.33 22.25
CA HIS A 233 -7.33 -2.65 21.63
C HIS A 233 -6.52 -3.69 22.41
N ILE A 234 -5.30 -3.33 22.84
CA ILE A 234 -4.46 -4.21 23.69
C ILE A 234 -5.19 -4.55 24.99
N ALA A 235 -5.84 -3.59 25.66
CA ALA A 235 -6.60 -3.85 26.88
C ALA A 235 -7.73 -4.87 26.68
N TRP A 236 -8.37 -4.86 25.51
CA TRP A 236 -9.40 -5.83 25.16
C TRP A 236 -8.81 -7.22 24.86
N ALA A 237 -7.75 -7.27 24.05
CA ALA A 237 -7.12 -8.54 23.63
C ALA A 237 -6.30 -9.20 24.75
N HIS A 238 -5.82 -8.41 25.72
CA HIS A 238 -4.95 -8.83 26.81
C HIS A 238 -5.49 -8.35 28.17
N PRO A 239 -6.46 -9.06 28.76
CA PRO A 239 -7.15 -8.61 29.98
C PRO A 239 -6.22 -8.29 31.17
N GLN A 240 -5.02 -8.90 31.22
CA GLN A 240 -4.03 -8.62 32.26
C GLN A 240 -3.45 -7.20 32.22
N THR A 241 -3.57 -6.48 31.10
CA THR A 241 -3.11 -5.10 30.95
C THR A 241 -4.24 -4.09 31.13
N GLN A 242 -5.49 -4.55 31.29
CA GLN A 242 -6.68 -3.69 31.24
C GLN A 242 -6.65 -2.59 32.31
N ASP A 243 -6.43 -2.93 33.58
CA ASP A 243 -6.46 -1.95 34.68
C ASP A 243 -5.44 -0.82 34.50
N GLU A 244 -4.22 -1.17 34.09
CA GLU A 244 -3.14 -0.22 33.82
C GLU A 244 -3.51 0.72 32.67
N ILE A 245 -4.01 0.15 31.57
CA ILE A 245 -4.35 0.90 30.35
C ILE A 245 -5.55 1.81 30.58
N LEU A 246 -6.64 1.30 31.18
CA LEU A 246 -7.81 2.12 31.48
C LEU A 246 -7.43 3.26 32.44
N SER A 247 -6.56 3.00 33.42
CA SER A 247 -6.02 4.07 34.27
C SER A 247 -5.22 5.10 33.46
N ALA A 248 -4.42 4.67 32.48
CA ALA A 248 -3.65 5.57 31.62
C ALA A 248 -4.57 6.44 30.73
N LEU A 249 -5.62 5.86 30.15
CA LEU A 249 -6.62 6.56 29.35
C LEU A 249 -7.38 7.60 30.19
N ARG A 250 -7.87 7.23 31.38
CA ARG A 250 -8.57 8.15 32.29
C ARG A 250 -7.74 9.40 32.64
N ARG A 251 -6.41 9.27 32.78
CA ARG A 251 -5.52 10.39 33.10
C ARG A 251 -5.42 11.45 32.00
N VAL A 252 -5.83 11.15 30.78
CA VAL A 252 -5.84 12.12 29.67
C VAL A 252 -7.02 13.08 29.79
N LEU A 253 -8.13 12.61 30.35
CA LEU A 253 -9.31 13.45 30.57
C LEU A 253 -9.03 14.49 31.67
N PRO A 254 -9.58 15.71 31.58
CA PRO A 254 -9.29 16.79 32.51
C PRO A 254 -9.93 16.54 33.89
N THR A 255 -9.17 16.69 34.97
CA THR A 255 -9.67 16.44 36.34
C THR A 255 -10.58 17.53 36.88
N GLN A 256 -10.56 18.71 36.29
CA GLN A 256 -11.40 19.86 36.63
C GLN A 256 -11.84 20.53 35.32
N ILE A 257 -13.13 20.77 35.19
CA ILE A 257 -13.70 21.59 34.12
C ILE A 257 -14.03 22.93 34.79
N ASP A 258 -13.23 23.95 34.51
CA ASP A 258 -13.42 25.26 35.14
C ASP A 258 -14.72 25.91 34.61
N GLU A 259 -15.40 26.74 35.42
CA GLU A 259 -16.67 27.38 35.04
C GLU A 259 -16.51 28.37 33.88
N SER A 260 -15.26 28.82 33.67
CA SER A 260 -14.84 29.42 32.40
C SER A 260 -14.20 28.30 31.59
N PRO A 261 -14.79 27.86 30.46
CA PRO A 261 -14.12 26.90 29.60
C PRO A 261 -12.71 27.43 29.33
N PRO A 262 -11.66 26.58 29.28
CA PRO A 262 -10.36 27.02 28.77
C PRO A 262 -10.65 27.79 27.48
N ASP A 263 -9.97 28.91 27.22
CA ASP A 263 -10.18 29.69 25.99
C ASP A 263 -10.13 28.69 24.81
N VAL A 264 -11.28 28.22 24.31
CA VAL A 264 -11.39 27.06 23.42
C VAL A 264 -11.09 27.58 22.02
N SER A 265 -9.86 28.09 21.86
CA SER A 265 -9.27 28.35 20.56
C SER A 265 -8.61 27.09 20.00
N ASP A 266 -8.52 26.01 20.79
CA ASP A 266 -7.86 24.77 20.40
C ASP A 266 -8.90 23.67 20.14
N GLU A 267 -9.53 23.68 18.96
CA GLU A 267 -10.35 22.57 18.40
C GLU A 267 -9.65 21.19 18.51
N ILE A 268 -8.33 21.19 18.76
CA ILE A 268 -7.42 20.06 18.90
C ILE A 268 -7.51 19.38 20.28
N ALA A 269 -7.85 20.08 21.36
CA ALA A 269 -7.99 19.44 22.69
C ALA A 269 -9.28 18.59 22.75
N ASP A 270 -10.35 19.10 22.13
CA ASP A 270 -11.66 18.47 22.07
C ASP A 270 -11.60 17.11 21.35
N ILE A 271 -10.83 17.01 20.24
CA ILE A 271 -10.73 15.76 19.48
C ILE A 271 -10.01 14.64 20.26
N LEU A 272 -8.99 14.97 21.06
CA LEU A 272 -8.28 13.98 21.87
C LEU A 272 -9.16 13.45 23.00
N TRP A 273 -9.84 14.34 23.74
CA TRP A 273 -10.76 13.92 24.80
C TRP A 273 -11.93 13.11 24.26
N THR A 274 -12.47 13.52 23.11
CA THR A 274 -13.51 12.77 22.41
C THR A 274 -13.05 11.35 22.09
N ASN A 275 -11.86 11.18 21.50
CA ASN A 275 -11.32 9.85 21.19
C ASN A 275 -11.06 9.01 22.44
N VAL A 276 -10.48 9.58 23.50
CA VAL A 276 -10.27 8.86 24.76
C VAL A 276 -11.59 8.46 25.41
N ALA A 277 -12.60 9.33 25.38
CA ALA A 277 -13.95 9.01 25.87
C ALA A 277 -14.58 7.88 25.06
N CYS A 278 -14.42 7.85 23.72
CA CYS A 278 -14.82 6.72 22.88
C CYS A 278 -14.16 5.43 23.35
N GLU A 279 -12.84 5.43 23.53
CA GLU A 279 -12.10 4.23 23.93
C GLU A 279 -12.55 3.72 25.31
N LEU A 280 -12.72 4.61 26.30
CA LEU A 280 -13.22 4.25 27.62
C LEU A 280 -14.67 3.72 27.58
N ALA A 281 -15.52 4.29 26.73
CA ALA A 281 -16.89 3.83 26.54
C ALA A 281 -16.95 2.42 25.93
N ARG A 282 -16.08 2.10 24.95
CA ARG A 282 -15.96 0.75 24.37
C ARG A 282 -15.65 -0.31 25.42
N HIS A 283 -14.92 0.07 26.48
CA HIS A 283 -14.61 -0.79 27.63
C HIS A 283 -15.67 -0.76 28.74
N GLN A 284 -16.77 -0.03 28.54
CA GLN A 284 -17.84 0.15 29.54
C GLN A 284 -17.29 0.65 30.88
N ASP A 285 -16.31 1.55 30.82
CA ASP A 285 -15.57 1.99 31.99
C ASP A 285 -16.42 2.88 32.92
N ALA A 286 -16.90 2.30 34.03
CA ALA A 286 -17.75 3.01 34.98
C ALA A 286 -17.02 4.11 35.77
N GLU A 287 -15.70 4.02 35.92
CA GLU A 287 -14.91 5.00 36.70
C GLU A 287 -14.79 6.35 35.99
N SER A 288 -14.69 6.36 34.67
CA SER A 288 -14.63 7.61 33.87
C SER A 288 -15.98 8.30 33.71
N ARG A 289 -17.10 7.64 34.06
CA ARG A 289 -18.46 8.14 33.82
C ARG A 289 -18.72 9.56 34.35
N PRO A 290 -18.40 9.91 35.61
CA PRO A 290 -18.64 11.28 36.09
C PRO A 290 -17.86 12.33 35.28
N GLN A 291 -16.66 11.98 34.83
CA GLN A 291 -15.78 12.87 34.09
C GLN A 291 -16.27 13.06 32.65
N ILE A 292 -16.61 11.98 31.95
CA ILE A 292 -17.13 12.03 30.57
C ILE A 292 -18.52 12.71 30.54
N GLU A 293 -19.40 12.41 31.50
CA GLU A 293 -20.71 13.06 31.57
C GLU A 293 -20.62 14.58 31.82
N ALA A 294 -19.58 15.03 32.53
CA ALA A 294 -19.30 16.45 32.71
C ALA A 294 -18.75 17.09 31.42
N LEU A 295 -17.87 16.41 30.67
CA LEU A 295 -17.41 16.91 29.37
C LEU A 295 -18.58 17.13 28.39
N PHE A 296 -19.58 16.25 28.39
CA PHE A 296 -20.82 16.47 27.62
C PHE A 296 -21.63 17.68 28.09
N GLU A 297 -21.70 17.94 29.40
CA GLU A 297 -22.45 19.08 29.95
C GLU A 297 -21.84 20.44 29.60
N HIS A 298 -20.54 20.43 29.28
CA HIS A 298 -19.77 21.62 28.91
C HIS A 298 -19.52 21.72 27.40
N ASP A 299 -20.15 20.86 26.58
CA ASP A 299 -19.97 20.81 25.11
C ASP A 299 -18.50 20.64 24.67
N LEU A 300 -17.70 19.88 25.43
CA LEU A 300 -16.26 19.65 25.20
C LEU A 300 -15.96 18.32 24.46
N LEU A 301 -17.00 17.63 23.97
CA LEU A 301 -16.86 16.42 23.16
C LEU A 301 -17.56 16.62 21.83
N ASP A 302 -16.96 16.12 20.74
CA ASP A 302 -17.55 16.17 19.41
C ASP A 302 -18.59 15.04 19.24
N PRO A 303 -19.89 15.37 19.18
CA PRO A 303 -20.94 14.37 19.02
C PRO A 303 -20.90 13.66 17.65
N MET A 304 -20.21 14.20 16.65
CA MET A 304 -20.06 13.55 15.34
C MET A 304 -19.18 12.32 15.39
N VAL A 305 -18.27 12.24 16.35
CA VAL A 305 -17.34 11.10 16.51
C VAL A 305 -17.99 9.97 17.31
N PHE A 306 -18.74 10.32 18.35
CA PHE A 306 -19.12 9.39 19.42
C PHE A 306 -20.64 9.28 19.65
N GLY A 307 -21.42 10.23 19.14
CA GLY A 307 -22.80 10.44 19.53
C GLY A 307 -22.96 11.36 20.73
N ASP A 308 -24.20 11.46 21.22
CA ASP A 308 -24.55 12.30 22.36
C ASP A 308 -24.39 11.59 23.72
N LYS A 309 -24.69 12.33 24.80
CA LYS A 309 -24.63 11.80 26.17
C LYS A 309 -25.53 10.58 26.41
N ASP A 310 -26.66 10.49 25.71
CA ASP A 310 -27.55 9.34 25.85
C ASP A 310 -27.00 8.11 25.12
N THR A 311 -26.37 8.32 23.96
CA THR A 311 -25.58 7.30 23.25
C THR A 311 -24.45 6.77 24.12
N TYR A 312 -23.68 7.66 24.77
CA TYR A 312 -22.65 7.27 25.74
C TYR A 312 -23.20 6.34 26.84
N ARG A 313 -24.33 6.71 27.45
CA ARG A 313 -24.94 5.93 28.53
C ARG A 313 -25.37 4.56 28.06
N GLN A 314 -25.97 4.47 26.87
CA GLN A 314 -26.36 3.20 26.26
C GLN A 314 -25.15 2.26 26.11
N ILE A 315 -24.03 2.77 25.60
CA ILE A 315 -22.79 2.00 25.42
C ILE A 315 -22.28 1.46 26.75
N VAL A 316 -22.17 2.31 27.77
CA VAL A 316 -21.68 1.93 29.11
C VAL A 316 -22.64 0.98 29.83
N GLU A 317 -23.94 1.04 29.51
CA GLU A 317 -24.97 0.14 30.04
C GLU A 317 -25.04 -1.21 29.30
N GLY A 318 -24.27 -1.37 28.23
CA GLY A 318 -24.09 -2.63 27.51
C GLY A 318 -24.76 -2.71 26.14
N ASP A 319 -25.38 -1.63 25.66
CA ASP A 319 -25.88 -1.51 24.29
C ASP A 319 -24.74 -1.01 23.38
N VAL A 320 -23.87 -1.93 23.00
CA VAL A 320 -22.65 -1.63 22.25
C VAL A 320 -22.95 -1.57 20.75
N PRO A 321 -22.76 -0.42 20.08
CA PRO A 321 -22.93 -0.30 18.64
C PRO A 321 -21.79 -1.00 17.89
N ALA A 322 -22.05 -1.41 16.65
CA ALA A 322 -21.08 -2.15 15.83
C ALA A 322 -19.72 -1.46 15.68
N TRP A 323 -19.67 -0.12 15.61
CA TRP A 323 -18.41 0.61 15.51
C TRP A 323 -17.56 0.50 16.80
N ALA A 324 -18.20 0.27 17.96
CA ALA A 324 -17.58 0.15 19.27
C ALA A 324 -17.13 -1.28 19.59
N GLU A 325 -17.50 -2.26 18.77
CA GLU A 325 -17.08 -3.65 18.93
C GLU A 325 -15.59 -3.82 18.63
N PHE A 326 -14.93 -4.68 19.40
CA PHE A 326 -13.55 -5.07 19.15
C PHE A 326 -13.50 -6.33 18.27
N GLY A 327 -12.59 -6.32 17.30
CA GLY A 327 -12.24 -7.48 16.49
C GLY A 327 -10.78 -7.89 16.68
N PRO A 328 -10.38 -9.12 16.32
CA PRO A 328 -8.99 -9.55 16.40
C PRO A 328 -8.08 -8.64 15.53
N ALA A 329 -6.92 -8.27 16.06
CA ALA A 329 -5.90 -7.60 15.26
C ALA A 329 -5.19 -8.63 14.37
N ALA A 330 -5.13 -8.36 13.06
CA ALA A 330 -4.41 -9.17 12.09
C ALA A 330 -3.78 -8.27 11.04
N PHE A 331 -2.56 -8.63 10.65
CA PHE A 331 -1.82 -8.02 9.56
C PHE A 331 -0.95 -9.12 8.95
N ASP A 332 -0.99 -9.20 7.63
CA ASP A 332 -0.13 -10.05 6.83
C ASP A 332 0.45 -9.15 5.73
N VAL A 333 1.77 -8.96 5.76
CA VAL A 333 2.43 -8.02 4.85
C VAL A 333 2.36 -8.47 3.39
N VAL A 334 2.34 -9.78 3.11
CA VAL A 334 2.30 -10.30 1.74
C VAL A 334 0.92 -10.07 1.14
N ASP A 335 -0.15 -10.48 1.83
CA ASP A 335 -1.54 -10.24 1.44
C ASP A 335 -1.81 -8.73 1.31
N TRP A 336 -1.23 -7.91 2.20
CA TRP A 336 -1.30 -6.46 2.07
C TRP A 336 -0.73 -5.98 0.72
N TYR A 337 0.47 -6.43 0.31
CA TYR A 337 1.05 -6.04 -0.99
C TYR A 337 0.31 -6.63 -2.18
N GLU A 338 -0.15 -7.88 -2.11
CA GLU A 338 -0.93 -8.52 -3.18
C GLU A 338 -2.17 -7.71 -3.56
N ARG A 339 -2.92 -7.23 -2.57
CA ARG A 339 -4.14 -6.43 -2.78
C ARG A 339 -3.90 -5.13 -3.54
N TRP A 340 -2.71 -4.53 -3.41
CA TRP A 340 -2.37 -3.27 -4.04
C TRP A 340 -1.51 -3.41 -5.31
N TYR A 341 -0.90 -4.58 -5.52
CA TYR A 341 -0.03 -4.83 -6.66
C TYR A 341 -0.79 -4.78 -8.00
N GLU A 342 -1.89 -5.52 -8.14
CA GLU A 342 -2.64 -5.58 -9.42
C GLU A 342 -3.32 -4.25 -9.81
N PRO A 343 -3.99 -3.51 -8.90
CA PRO A 343 -4.60 -2.23 -9.25
C PRO A 343 -3.57 -1.20 -9.72
N GLN A 344 -2.38 -1.18 -9.11
CA GLN A 344 -1.30 -0.30 -9.54
C GLN A 344 -0.84 -0.61 -10.96
N GLN A 345 -0.61 -1.89 -11.28
CA GLN A 345 -0.20 -2.31 -12.63
C GLN A 345 -1.22 -1.91 -13.70
N GLN A 346 -2.51 -1.91 -13.37
CA GLN A 346 -3.55 -1.45 -14.28
C GLN A 346 -3.49 0.07 -14.48
N GLN A 347 -3.31 0.83 -13.39
CA GLN A 347 -3.23 2.28 -13.43
C GLN A 347 -1.98 2.79 -14.15
N ASP A 348 -0.84 2.11 -14.03
CA ASP A 348 0.41 2.46 -14.73
C ASP A 348 0.35 2.10 -16.23
N ARG A 349 -0.43 1.08 -16.61
CA ARG A 349 -0.67 0.71 -18.02
C ARG A 349 -1.64 1.65 -18.75
N GLU A 350 -2.53 2.35 -18.05
CA GLU A 350 -3.48 3.31 -18.65
C GLU A 350 -2.81 4.50 -19.36
N PRO A 351 -1.83 5.22 -18.78
CA PRO A 351 -1.15 6.31 -19.47
C PRO A 351 -0.31 5.82 -20.66
N GLU A 352 0.30 4.63 -20.60
CA GLU A 352 0.99 4.00 -21.75
C GLU A 352 0.03 3.62 -22.88
N ARG A 353 -1.15 3.08 -22.55
CA ARG A 353 -2.22 2.82 -23.52
C ARG A 353 -2.73 4.12 -24.14
N SER A 354 -2.91 5.17 -23.35
CA SER A 354 -3.37 6.47 -23.86
C SER A 354 -2.32 7.14 -24.77
N THR A 355 -1.04 7.11 -24.39
CA THR A 355 0.05 7.68 -25.19
C THR A 355 0.27 6.89 -26.49
N SER A 356 0.31 5.56 -26.42
CA SER A 356 0.40 4.71 -27.62
C SER A 356 -0.82 4.85 -28.54
N GLN A 357 -2.03 5.03 -27.99
CA GLN A 357 -3.24 5.31 -28.78
C GLN A 357 -3.18 6.67 -29.47
N LEU A 358 -2.70 7.71 -28.77
CA LEU A 358 -2.53 9.05 -29.35
C LEU A 358 -1.43 9.05 -30.43
N GLU A 359 -0.33 8.34 -30.22
CA GLU A 359 0.73 8.17 -31.22
C GLU A 359 0.25 7.37 -32.43
N ASN A 360 -0.54 6.32 -32.25
CA ASN A 360 -1.13 5.55 -33.34
C ASN A 360 -2.14 6.38 -34.13
N GLN A 361 -3.04 7.12 -33.44
CA GLN A 361 -3.96 8.07 -34.10
C GLN A 361 -3.21 9.13 -34.88
N ARG A 362 -2.11 9.66 -34.32
CA ARG A 362 -1.25 10.63 -35.02
C ARG A 362 -0.61 10.02 -36.27
N ARG A 363 -0.07 8.80 -36.20
CA ARG A 363 0.51 8.08 -37.35
C ARG A 363 -0.52 7.73 -38.42
N GLU A 364 -1.77 7.46 -38.03
CA GLU A 364 -2.88 7.25 -38.96
C GLU A 364 -3.29 8.56 -39.66
N TRP A 365 -3.32 9.67 -38.91
CA TRP A 365 -3.62 10.99 -39.45
C TRP A 365 -2.52 11.49 -40.40
N GLU A 366 -1.24 11.27 -40.07
CA GLU A 366 -0.09 11.58 -40.92
C GLU A 366 -0.09 10.73 -42.21
N ARG A 367 -0.40 9.42 -42.13
CA ARG A 367 -0.59 8.56 -43.32
C ARG A 367 -1.79 8.98 -44.17
N GLY A 368 -2.87 9.44 -43.53
CA GLY A 368 -4.05 9.99 -44.21
C GLY A 368 -3.74 11.29 -44.96
N GLN A 369 -2.86 12.14 -44.42
CA GLN A 369 -2.44 13.40 -45.04
C GLN A 369 -1.45 13.21 -46.20
N GLU A 370 -0.53 12.25 -46.13
CA GLU A 370 0.35 11.90 -47.26
C GLU A 370 -0.45 11.35 -48.45
N SER A 371 -1.58 10.69 -48.18
CA SER A 371 -2.53 10.22 -49.20
C SER A 371 -3.40 11.34 -49.81
N ALA A 372 -3.41 12.52 -49.20
CA ALA A 372 -4.30 13.64 -49.53
C ALA A 372 -3.56 14.88 -50.07
N GLN A 373 -2.28 14.77 -50.49
CA GLN A 373 -1.62 15.82 -51.27
C GLN A 373 -2.10 15.81 -52.73
N GLY A 374 -3.29 16.35 -52.93
CA GLY A 374 -3.92 16.55 -54.22
C GLY A 374 -5.14 17.47 -54.11
N GLY A 375 -5.02 18.63 -53.47
CA GLY A 375 -6.13 19.57 -53.36
C GLY A 375 -5.69 20.91 -52.79
N HIS A 376 -5.72 21.94 -53.65
CA HIS A 376 -5.58 23.35 -53.31
C HIS A 376 -6.80 23.81 -52.47
N TYR A 377 -6.58 24.51 -51.36
CA TYR A 377 -7.64 25.26 -50.67
C TYR A 377 -7.11 26.65 -50.28
N GLU A 378 -7.88 27.66 -50.65
CA GLU A 378 -7.58 29.10 -50.51
C GLU A 378 -7.78 29.59 -49.06
N GLU A 379 -6.99 30.59 -48.65
CA GLU A 379 -7.09 31.26 -47.35
C GLU A 379 -8.42 32.03 -47.22
N GLY A 380 -9.25 31.61 -46.25
CA GLY A 380 -10.43 32.34 -45.80
C GLY A 380 -10.25 32.83 -44.35
N THR A 381 -10.39 34.13 -44.12
CA THR A 381 -10.31 34.80 -42.82
C THR A 381 -11.45 34.37 -41.90
N PHE A 382 -11.12 33.91 -40.69
CA PHE A 382 -12.11 33.52 -39.66
C PHE A 382 -12.82 34.77 -39.10
N VAL A 383 -14.14 34.85 -39.26
CA VAL A 383 -14.99 35.83 -38.56
C VAL A 383 -15.50 35.17 -37.28
N LYS A 384 -15.26 35.80 -36.12
CA LYS A 384 -15.81 35.33 -34.83
C LYS A 384 -17.34 35.49 -34.84
N ASP A 385 -18.07 34.39 -34.65
CA ASP A 385 -19.54 34.37 -34.61
C ASP A 385 -20.14 34.80 -33.25
N MET A 386 -19.34 35.12 -32.24
CA MET A 386 -19.85 35.54 -30.92
C MET A 386 -19.25 36.87 -30.43
N PRO A 387 -20.08 37.77 -29.84
CA PRO A 387 -19.59 39.03 -29.28
C PRO A 387 -18.66 38.76 -28.08
N ASP A 388 -17.60 39.55 -27.96
CA ASP A 388 -16.68 39.45 -26.82
C ASP A 388 -17.45 39.78 -25.53
N VAL A 389 -17.53 38.80 -24.62
CA VAL A 389 -18.22 38.93 -23.32
C VAL A 389 -17.30 39.65 -22.35
N GLY A 390 -17.77 40.78 -21.79
CA GLY A 390 -17.02 41.53 -20.80
C GLY A 390 -16.87 40.77 -19.49
N ARG A 391 -15.72 40.89 -18.83
CA ARG A 391 -15.39 40.18 -17.56
C ARG A 391 -16.44 40.35 -16.44
N ASN A 392 -17.25 41.42 -16.47
CA ASN A 392 -18.31 41.69 -15.50
C ASN A 392 -19.74 41.45 -16.03
N ASP A 393 -19.90 41.02 -17.30
CA ASP A 393 -21.20 40.75 -17.91
C ASP A 393 -21.78 39.40 -17.43
N PRO A 394 -23.10 39.18 -17.55
CA PRO A 394 -23.73 37.91 -17.22
C PRO A 394 -23.12 36.76 -18.02
N CYS A 395 -22.86 35.64 -17.35
CA CYS A 395 -22.20 34.49 -17.96
C CYS A 395 -23.13 33.80 -18.98
N PRO A 396 -22.67 33.55 -20.22
CA PRO A 396 -23.50 32.97 -21.28
C PRO A 396 -23.88 31.50 -21.04
N CYS A 397 -23.31 30.82 -20.03
CA CYS A 397 -23.71 29.46 -19.65
C CYS A 397 -25.07 29.39 -18.94
N GLY A 398 -25.70 30.54 -18.66
CA GLY A 398 -27.03 30.60 -18.05
C GLY A 398 -27.05 30.49 -16.52
N SER A 399 -25.89 30.51 -15.86
CA SER A 399 -25.77 30.42 -14.40
C SER A 399 -26.28 31.65 -13.63
N GLY A 400 -26.49 32.78 -14.32
CA GLY A 400 -26.88 34.05 -13.71
C GLY A 400 -25.75 34.80 -12.99
N ALA A 401 -24.54 34.21 -12.88
CA ALA A 401 -23.36 34.86 -12.31
C ALA A 401 -22.62 35.74 -13.33
N LYS A 402 -21.75 36.65 -12.87
CA LYS A 402 -20.84 37.41 -13.77
C LYS A 402 -19.77 36.48 -14.34
N TYR A 403 -19.33 36.70 -15.58
CA TYR A 403 -18.39 35.84 -16.31
C TYR A 403 -17.16 35.44 -15.50
N LYS A 404 -16.47 36.40 -14.84
CA LYS A 404 -15.28 36.17 -13.99
C LYS A 404 -15.48 35.30 -12.74
N TYR A 405 -16.72 34.99 -12.39
CA TYR A 405 -17.05 34.15 -11.23
C TYR A 405 -17.67 32.82 -11.66
N CYS A 406 -17.60 32.48 -12.96
CA CYS A 406 -18.19 31.27 -13.49
C CYS A 406 -17.31 30.60 -14.55
N CYS A 407 -17.21 31.17 -15.76
CA CYS A 407 -16.49 30.55 -16.88
C CYS A 407 -15.24 31.33 -17.33
N GLY A 408 -14.84 32.35 -16.59
CA GLY A 408 -13.83 33.32 -17.02
C GLY A 408 -12.87 33.80 -15.96
#